data_AF-A0A7S7SMI3-F1
#
_entry.id   AF-A0A7S7SMI3-F1
#
_cell.length_a   1.000
_cell.length_b   1.000
_cell.length_c   1.000
_cell.angle_alpha   90.00
_cell.angle_beta   90.00
_cell.angle_gamma   90.00
#
_symmetry.space_group_name_H-M   'P 1'
#
loop_
_entity.id
_entity.type
_entity.pdbx_description
1 polymer ?
#
loop_
_entity_poly.entity_id
_entity_poly.type
_entity_poly.pdbx_seq_one_letter_code
_entity_poly.pdbx_strand_id
1 'polypeptide(L)'
;MKLNSMLFGAAALLAAISSVSAAPLPQSVLGTDKAVVISNENLKVLTGGGFGGTLEGLDTYFWCADWENYIAGPPDSYKANVVALGDWTATEKSEVRKGTNTNWAVSSPTLSALQRYQVAAYLLSQMTTFQTSTKQTTNPTKATDEDLQRSIWKILNLGLPSNASPAVLNPAPLNAAIAYVQSHADYGFGSWAVVSGVSSGGRLSGTKKQTFLVQIEATQVPEPGTYALMGLGLGALAMLRKRKA
;
A
#
# COMPACT_ATOMS: atom_id res chain seq x y z
N MET A 1 7.46 -70.28 10.66
CA MET A 1 8.09 -69.13 9.98
C MET A 1 7.18 -67.92 10.15
N LYS A 2 7.66 -66.86 10.80
CA LYS A 2 6.96 -65.57 10.98
C LYS A 2 7.30 -64.67 9.78
N LEU A 3 6.30 -64.14 9.07
CA LEU A 3 6.50 -63.04 8.12
C LEU A 3 6.14 -61.72 8.78
N ASN A 4 7.16 -60.89 9.01
CA ASN A 4 7.07 -59.45 9.20
C ASN A 4 7.34 -58.78 7.86
N SER A 5 6.57 -57.75 7.48
CA SER A 5 6.99 -56.60 6.64
C SER A 5 5.76 -55.78 6.26
N MET A 6 5.50 -54.66 6.94
CA MET A 6 6.04 -53.31 6.72
C MET A 6 4.99 -52.42 6.04
N LEU A 7 4.32 -51.61 6.86
CA LEU A 7 3.59 -50.42 6.45
C LEU A 7 4.52 -49.48 5.69
N PHE A 8 4.19 -49.14 4.45
CA PHE A 8 4.64 -47.91 3.81
C PHE A 8 3.47 -46.92 3.82
N GLY A 9 3.37 -46.13 4.89
CA GLY A 9 2.52 -44.96 4.94
C GLY A 9 3.29 -43.76 4.39
N ALA A 10 3.11 -43.44 3.11
CA ALA A 10 3.62 -42.22 2.52
C ALA A 10 2.75 -41.04 3.00
N ALA A 11 3.19 -40.37 4.07
CA ALA A 11 2.64 -39.08 4.45
C ALA A 11 3.19 -38.02 3.48
N ALA A 12 2.43 -37.71 2.44
CA ALA A 12 2.65 -36.54 1.61
C ALA A 12 2.40 -35.28 2.45
N LEU A 13 3.47 -34.71 2.98
CA LEU A 13 3.44 -33.40 3.62
C LEU A 13 3.22 -32.36 2.51
N LEU A 14 1.96 -31.99 2.26
CA LEU A 14 1.65 -30.81 1.45
C LEU A 14 2.17 -29.59 2.22
N ALA A 15 3.36 -29.11 1.84
CA ALA A 15 3.79 -27.77 2.16
C ALA A 15 2.87 -26.80 1.40
N ALA A 16 1.79 -26.36 2.04
CA ALA A 16 1.07 -25.20 1.59
C ALA A 16 2.05 -24.03 1.67
N ILE A 17 2.58 -23.62 0.52
CA ILE A 17 3.29 -22.35 0.40
C ILE A 17 2.21 -21.28 0.56
N SER A 18 1.94 -20.88 1.80
CA SER A 18 1.17 -19.68 2.07
C SER A 18 1.96 -18.52 1.50
N SER A 19 1.54 -18.01 0.35
CA SER A 19 1.90 -16.69 -0.12
C SER A 19 1.40 -15.71 0.93
N VAL A 20 2.29 -15.34 1.87
CA VAL A 20 2.04 -14.30 2.86
C VAL A 20 1.82 -13.01 2.09
N SER A 21 0.55 -12.67 1.88
CA SER A 21 0.19 -11.30 1.52
C SER A 21 0.71 -10.42 2.65
N ALA A 22 1.46 -9.37 2.32
CA ALA A 22 1.95 -8.46 3.34
C ALA A 22 0.74 -7.82 4.04
N ALA A 23 0.64 -8.02 5.35
CA ALA A 23 -0.42 -7.43 6.14
C ALA A 23 -0.30 -5.89 6.11
N PRO A 24 -1.41 -5.15 6.33
CA PRO A 24 -1.34 -3.71 6.56
C PRO A 24 -0.33 -3.40 7.69
N LEU A 25 0.42 -2.31 7.53
CA LEU A 25 1.45 -1.93 8.50
C LEU A 25 0.85 -1.31 9.77
N PRO A 26 1.39 -1.58 10.97
CA PRO A 26 0.91 -0.95 12.19
C PRO A 26 1.21 0.57 12.17
N GLN A 27 0.41 1.36 12.88
CA GLN A 27 0.60 2.82 12.91
C GLN A 27 1.93 3.31 13.51
N SER A 28 2.67 2.45 14.20
CA SER A 28 4.02 2.76 14.71
C SER A 28 5.02 3.12 13.60
N VAL A 29 4.74 2.74 12.35
CA VAL A 29 5.57 3.11 11.19
C VAL A 29 5.38 4.56 10.75
N LEU A 30 4.35 5.27 11.23
CA LEU A 30 4.12 6.68 10.90
C LEU A 30 5.21 7.58 11.49
N GLY A 31 5.47 8.71 10.82
CA GLY A 31 6.43 9.72 11.23
C GLY A 31 7.56 9.94 10.22
N THR A 32 8.60 10.65 10.64
CA THR A 32 9.71 11.07 9.78
C THR A 32 10.91 10.13 9.87
N ASP A 33 11.78 10.20 8.84
CA ASP A 33 13.07 9.50 8.78
C ASP A 33 13.02 7.97 8.99
N LYS A 34 11.93 7.35 8.52
CA LYS A 34 11.72 5.91 8.56
C LYS A 34 12.60 5.21 7.53
N ALA A 35 13.19 4.08 7.92
CA ALA A 35 13.99 3.22 7.05
C ALA A 35 13.09 2.49 6.04
N VAL A 36 13.39 2.66 4.76
CA VAL A 36 12.76 1.95 3.66
C VAL A 36 13.81 1.12 2.93
N VAL A 37 13.49 -0.15 2.69
CA VAL A 37 14.27 -1.04 1.84
C VAL A 37 13.36 -1.61 0.77
N ILE A 38 13.58 -1.26 -0.49
CA ILE A 38 12.92 -1.90 -1.62
C ILE A 38 13.76 -3.10 -2.03
N SER A 39 13.18 -4.30 -2.03
CA SER A 39 13.90 -5.56 -2.25
C SER A 39 13.62 -6.21 -3.60
N ASN A 40 12.43 -6.00 -4.18
CA ASN A 40 12.05 -6.62 -5.46
C ASN A 40 10.92 -5.87 -6.19
N GLU A 41 10.70 -6.22 -7.46
CA GLU A 41 9.61 -5.71 -8.31
C GLU A 41 8.53 -6.76 -8.54
N ASN A 42 8.15 -7.52 -7.50
CA ASN A 42 7.30 -8.69 -7.68
C ASN A 42 5.88 -8.36 -8.19
N LEU A 43 5.37 -7.14 -7.98
CA LEU A 43 4.02 -6.72 -8.39
C LEU A 43 4.06 -5.62 -9.47
N LYS A 44 5.01 -5.75 -10.40
CA LYS A 44 5.22 -4.78 -11.47
C LYS A 44 4.01 -4.64 -12.40
N VAL A 45 3.57 -3.39 -12.58
CA VAL A 45 2.59 -2.94 -13.57
C VAL A 45 3.29 -1.89 -14.43
N LEU A 46 3.57 -2.19 -15.71
CA LEU A 46 4.44 -1.40 -16.60
C LEU A 46 5.88 -1.24 -16.05
N THR A 47 6.41 -0.02 -15.99
CA THR A 47 7.66 0.35 -15.33
C THR A 47 7.48 0.71 -13.84
N GLY A 48 6.25 0.63 -13.32
CA GLY A 48 5.92 0.86 -11.91
C GLY A 48 5.12 -0.29 -11.31
N GLY A 49 4.06 0.03 -10.56
CA GLY A 49 3.27 -0.94 -9.81
C GLY A 49 3.75 -1.11 -8.36
N GLY A 50 3.62 -2.33 -7.85
CA GLY A 50 3.98 -2.69 -6.49
C GLY A 50 5.39 -3.26 -6.39
N PHE A 51 6.11 -2.81 -5.37
CA PHE A 51 7.46 -3.25 -5.03
C PHE A 51 7.42 -3.93 -3.67
N GLY A 52 8.01 -5.12 -3.57
CA GLY A 52 8.20 -5.76 -2.27
C GLY A 52 9.37 -5.11 -1.53
N GLY A 53 9.26 -4.99 -0.21
CA GLY A 53 10.29 -4.38 0.62
C GLY A 53 9.93 -4.37 2.10
N THR A 54 10.70 -3.62 2.88
CA THR A 54 10.44 -3.38 4.30
C THR A 54 10.34 -1.89 4.63
N LEU A 55 9.46 -1.57 5.58
CA LEU A 55 9.37 -0.27 6.25
C LEU A 55 9.63 -0.48 7.73
N GLU A 56 10.69 0.14 8.28
CA GLU A 56 11.15 -0.11 9.66
C GLU A 56 11.33 -1.61 9.96
N GLY A 57 11.78 -2.38 8.97
CA GLY A 57 11.98 -3.83 9.08
C GLY A 57 10.70 -4.68 8.94
N LEU A 58 9.53 -4.07 8.74
CA LEU A 58 8.27 -4.78 8.52
C LEU A 58 8.00 -4.95 7.02
N ASP A 59 7.73 -6.18 6.59
CA ASP A 59 7.43 -6.49 5.20
C ASP A 59 6.16 -5.78 4.72
N THR A 60 6.24 -5.16 3.54
CA THR A 60 5.10 -4.49 2.90
C THR A 60 5.24 -4.43 1.39
N TYR A 61 4.16 -4.02 0.73
CA TYR A 61 4.17 -3.63 -0.67
C TYR A 61 4.11 -2.11 -0.80
N PHE A 62 5.13 -1.55 -1.45
CA PHE A 62 5.20 -0.15 -1.80
C PHE A 62 4.62 0.06 -3.20
N TRP A 63 3.52 0.80 -3.30
CA TRP A 63 2.85 1.04 -4.57
C TRP A 63 3.25 2.39 -5.14
N CYS A 64 3.82 2.37 -6.34
CA CYS A 64 4.31 3.58 -6.99
C CYS A 64 3.17 4.59 -7.19
N ALA A 65 3.30 5.76 -6.56
CA ALA A 65 2.35 6.85 -6.68
C ALA A 65 2.86 7.97 -7.60
N ASP A 66 4.17 8.03 -7.87
CA ASP A 66 4.80 9.13 -8.58
C ASP A 66 5.55 8.65 -9.84
N TRP A 67 5.41 9.39 -10.93
CA TRP A 67 6.15 9.18 -12.18
C TRP A 67 7.41 10.03 -12.28
N GLU A 68 7.50 11.14 -11.54
CA GLU A 68 8.58 12.12 -11.71
C GLU A 68 9.90 11.67 -11.06
N ASN A 69 9.84 10.63 -10.21
CA ASN A 69 10.97 10.14 -9.43
C ASN A 69 10.99 8.61 -9.46
N TYR A 70 12.19 8.04 -9.46
CA TYR A 70 12.39 6.60 -9.57
C TYR A 70 13.34 6.11 -8.47
N ILE A 71 13.19 4.85 -8.08
CA ILE A 71 14.24 4.13 -7.35
C ILE A 71 15.39 3.80 -8.29
N ALA A 72 16.60 3.61 -7.75
CA ALA A 72 17.78 3.25 -8.57
C ALA A 72 17.69 1.81 -9.12
N GLY A 73 16.81 0.99 -8.55
CA GLY A 73 16.64 -0.43 -8.83
C GLY A 73 16.77 -1.24 -7.54
N PRO A 74 16.00 -2.33 -7.33
CA PRO A 74 16.14 -3.13 -6.13
C PRO A 74 17.47 -3.94 -6.12
N PRO A 75 18.16 -4.05 -4.97
CA PRO A 75 17.79 -3.43 -3.70
C PRO A 75 18.12 -1.92 -3.67
N ASP A 76 17.18 -1.10 -3.17
CA ASP A 76 17.41 0.33 -2.91
C ASP A 76 16.99 0.65 -1.46
N SER A 77 17.84 1.36 -0.72
CA SER A 77 17.63 1.69 0.69
C SER A 77 17.74 3.20 0.91
N TYR A 78 16.76 3.76 1.61
CA TYR A 78 16.70 5.20 1.86
C TYR A 78 15.81 5.52 3.07
N LYS A 79 15.76 6.81 3.43
CA LYS A 79 14.87 7.31 4.49
C LYS A 79 13.61 7.92 3.90
N ALA A 80 12.47 7.78 4.56
CA ALA A 80 11.21 8.34 4.11
C ALA A 80 10.40 8.95 5.27
N ASN A 81 9.58 9.95 4.95
CA ASN A 81 8.49 10.34 5.83
C ASN A 81 7.25 9.51 5.47
N VAL A 82 6.55 9.04 6.49
CA VAL A 82 5.36 8.20 6.36
C VAL A 82 4.21 8.91 7.05
N VAL A 83 3.31 9.46 6.25
CA VAL A 83 2.19 10.27 6.73
C VAL A 83 0.89 9.59 6.30
N ALA A 84 0.05 9.26 7.26
CA ALA A 84 -1.27 8.66 7.00
C ALA A 84 -2.13 9.63 6.17
N LEU A 85 -2.99 9.11 5.30
CA LEU A 85 -4.07 9.91 4.74
C LEU A 85 -5.01 10.32 5.87
N GLY A 86 -5.36 11.60 5.88
CA GLY A 86 -6.15 12.24 6.92
C GLY A 86 -6.19 13.75 6.71
N ASP A 87 -6.82 14.47 7.63
CA ASP A 87 -6.84 15.92 7.64
C ASP A 87 -5.45 16.49 8.00
N TRP A 88 -4.56 16.55 7.01
CA TRP A 88 -3.18 16.93 7.24
C TRP A 88 -3.02 18.34 7.82
N THR A 89 -2.30 18.39 8.94
CA THR A 89 -1.72 19.60 9.48
C THR A 89 -0.73 20.25 8.50
N ALA A 90 -0.34 21.50 8.75
CA ALA A 90 0.67 22.17 7.94
C ALA A 90 2.01 21.42 7.94
N THR A 91 2.39 20.82 9.08
CA THR A 91 3.59 20.01 9.22
C THR A 91 3.52 18.77 8.34
N GLU A 92 2.44 18.00 8.44
CA GLU A 92 2.25 16.79 7.63
C GLU A 92 2.24 17.10 6.13
N LYS A 93 1.59 18.19 5.70
CA LYS A 93 1.63 18.66 4.30
C LYS A 93 3.06 18.93 3.81
N SER A 94 3.94 19.40 4.69
CA SER A 94 5.35 19.66 4.36
C SER A 94 6.22 18.40 4.36
N GLU A 95 5.75 17.33 5.00
CA GLU A 95 6.42 16.03 5.07
C GLU A 95 5.97 15.09 3.95
N VAL A 96 4.79 15.34 3.37
CA VAL A 96 4.28 14.64 2.18
C VAL A 96 4.79 15.29 0.90
N ARG A 97 5.38 14.49 0.01
CA ARG A 97 5.78 14.97 -1.32
C ARG A 97 4.55 15.53 -2.04
N LYS A 98 4.68 16.76 -2.57
CA LYS A 98 3.59 17.51 -3.23
C LYS A 98 2.40 17.85 -2.32
N GLY A 99 2.51 17.67 -0.99
CA GLY A 99 1.44 17.95 -0.03
C GLY A 99 1.02 19.42 0.04
N THR A 100 1.89 20.34 -0.39
CA THR A 100 1.62 21.79 -0.49
C THR A 100 1.45 22.28 -1.93
N ASN A 101 1.53 21.39 -2.93
CA ASN A 101 1.49 21.81 -4.33
C ASN A 101 0.09 22.24 -4.77
N THR A 102 0.05 23.34 -5.53
CA THR A 102 -1.15 23.87 -6.19
C THR A 102 -1.06 23.79 -7.71
N ASN A 103 0.14 23.58 -8.26
CA ASN A 103 0.41 23.60 -9.69
C ASN A 103 0.41 22.17 -10.24
N TRP A 104 -0.76 21.67 -10.60
CA TRP A 104 -0.94 20.31 -11.10
C TRP A 104 -1.19 20.30 -12.61
N ALA A 105 -0.68 19.27 -13.29
CA ALA A 105 -0.89 19.10 -14.74
C ALA A 105 -2.37 18.95 -15.10
N VAL A 106 -3.11 18.24 -14.24
CA VAL A 106 -4.55 18.04 -14.39
C VAL A 106 -5.26 19.13 -13.60
N SER A 107 -5.77 20.13 -14.31
CA SER A 107 -6.43 21.31 -13.74
C SER A 107 -7.93 21.13 -13.44
N SER A 108 -8.56 20.05 -13.92
CA SER A 108 -10.01 19.85 -13.79
C SER A 108 -10.37 18.41 -13.40
N PRO A 109 -11.17 18.20 -12.34
CA PRO A 109 -11.57 19.19 -11.32
C PRO A 109 -10.40 19.63 -10.43
N THR A 110 -10.53 20.79 -9.77
CA THR A 110 -9.54 21.31 -8.81
C THR A 110 -9.49 20.44 -7.55
N LEU A 111 -8.65 19.40 -7.56
CA LEU A 111 -8.39 18.56 -6.40
C LEU A 111 -7.21 19.10 -5.59
N SER A 112 -7.37 19.12 -4.26
CA SER A 112 -6.27 19.33 -3.32
C SER A 112 -5.22 18.21 -3.39
N ALA A 113 -4.03 18.43 -2.84
CA ALA A 113 -3.00 17.39 -2.76
C ALA A 113 -3.51 16.12 -2.05
N LEU A 114 -4.21 16.28 -0.92
CA LEU A 114 -4.82 15.18 -0.17
C LEU A 114 -5.80 14.39 -1.06
N GLN A 115 -6.74 15.08 -1.71
CA GLN A 115 -7.71 14.43 -2.59
C GLN A 115 -7.05 13.68 -3.74
N ARG A 116 -5.93 14.16 -4.27
CA ARG A 116 -5.18 13.44 -5.32
C ARG A 116 -4.57 12.15 -4.80
N TYR A 117 -4.05 12.15 -3.58
CA TYR A 117 -3.58 10.93 -2.92
C TYR A 117 -4.73 9.98 -2.55
N GLN A 118 -5.89 10.49 -2.17
CA GLN A 118 -7.10 9.67 -1.97
C GLN A 118 -7.56 9.03 -3.28
N VAL A 119 -7.57 9.78 -4.38
CA VAL A 119 -7.89 9.25 -5.73
C VAL A 119 -6.87 8.17 -6.11
N ALA A 120 -5.58 8.39 -5.83
CA ALA A 120 -4.55 7.40 -6.09
C ALA A 120 -4.74 6.11 -5.27
N ALA A 121 -5.04 6.23 -3.97
CA ALA A 121 -5.35 5.10 -3.11
C ALA A 121 -6.60 4.34 -3.59
N TYR A 122 -7.63 5.06 -4.05
CA TYR A 122 -8.84 4.45 -4.60
C TYR A 122 -8.51 3.65 -5.86
N LEU A 123 -7.85 4.27 -6.84
CA LEU A 123 -7.43 3.60 -8.07
C LEU A 123 -6.58 2.36 -7.79
N LEU A 124 -5.68 2.44 -6.81
CA LEU A 124 -4.85 1.33 -6.38
C LEU A 124 -5.68 0.18 -5.80
N SER A 125 -6.69 0.48 -4.97
CA SER A 125 -7.61 -0.53 -4.41
C SER A 125 -8.41 -1.30 -5.49
N GLN A 126 -8.54 -0.71 -6.68
CA GLN A 126 -9.22 -1.33 -7.82
C GLN A 126 -8.30 -2.21 -8.68
N MET A 127 -6.98 -2.19 -8.44
CA MET A 127 -6.05 -3.01 -9.22
C MET A 127 -6.18 -4.48 -8.85
N THR A 128 -6.25 -5.36 -9.85
CA THR A 128 -6.28 -6.81 -9.59
C THR A 128 -4.95 -7.25 -8.98
N THR A 129 -3.83 -6.77 -9.51
CA THR A 129 -2.47 -7.05 -8.99
C THR A 129 -2.35 -6.69 -7.51
N PHE A 130 -3.03 -5.62 -7.09
CA PHE A 130 -3.12 -5.23 -5.69
C PHE A 130 -3.96 -6.21 -4.88
N GLN A 131 -5.18 -6.50 -5.33
CA GLN A 131 -6.14 -7.36 -4.62
C GLN A 131 -5.65 -8.80 -4.46
N THR A 132 -4.96 -9.34 -5.46
CA THR A 132 -4.51 -10.74 -5.45
C THR A 132 -3.07 -10.90 -4.97
N SER A 133 -2.30 -9.80 -4.86
CA SER A 133 -0.85 -9.85 -4.65
C SER A 133 -0.13 -10.78 -5.64
N THR A 134 -0.66 -10.92 -6.86
CA THR A 134 -0.04 -11.73 -7.91
C THR A 134 0.58 -10.86 -8.99
N LYS A 135 1.81 -11.15 -9.37
CA LYS A 135 2.50 -10.50 -10.49
C LYS A 135 1.66 -10.59 -11.77
N GLN A 136 1.61 -9.50 -12.53
CA GLN A 136 1.01 -9.50 -13.85
C GLN A 136 1.88 -10.29 -14.84
N THR A 137 1.56 -11.56 -15.08
CA THR A 137 2.22 -12.43 -16.06
C THR A 137 1.38 -12.49 -17.35
N THR A 138 1.64 -11.61 -18.31
CA THR A 138 1.29 -11.78 -19.75
C THR A 138 -0.20 -11.96 -20.20
N ASN A 139 -0.89 -10.84 -20.52
CA ASN A 139 -2.10 -10.59 -21.38
C ASN A 139 -3.50 -11.04 -20.87
N PRO A 140 -4.66 -10.42 -21.23
CA PRO A 140 -5.01 -9.06 -21.69
C PRO A 140 -6.13 -8.36 -20.86
N THR A 141 -6.49 -8.83 -19.66
CA THR A 141 -7.20 -7.98 -18.66
C THR A 141 -6.33 -6.82 -18.16
N LYS A 142 -5.07 -6.81 -18.61
CA LYS A 142 -4.01 -5.79 -18.52
C LYS A 142 -4.39 -4.34 -18.79
N ALA A 143 -5.43 -4.05 -19.56
CA ALA A 143 -5.79 -2.65 -19.82
C ALA A 143 -6.19 -1.93 -18.52
N THR A 144 -6.85 -2.60 -17.58
CA THR A 144 -7.35 -1.96 -16.36
C THR A 144 -6.25 -1.58 -15.37
N ASP A 145 -5.38 -2.50 -14.95
CA ASP A 145 -4.32 -2.18 -13.97
C ASP A 145 -3.31 -1.16 -14.52
N GLU A 146 -2.96 -1.27 -15.81
CA GLU A 146 -2.10 -0.30 -16.48
C GLU A 146 -2.78 1.08 -16.58
N ASP A 147 -4.07 1.14 -16.91
CA ASP A 147 -4.84 2.38 -16.92
C ASP A 147 -4.97 3.00 -15.52
N LEU A 148 -5.19 2.16 -14.50
CA LEU A 148 -5.23 2.60 -13.10
C LEU A 148 -3.87 3.17 -12.69
N GLN A 149 -2.76 2.50 -13.01
CA GLN A 149 -1.41 2.98 -12.67
C GLN A 149 -1.05 4.27 -13.39
N ARG A 150 -1.39 4.38 -14.68
CA ARG A 150 -1.23 5.61 -15.46
C ARG A 150 -2.13 6.73 -14.93
N SER A 151 -3.32 6.40 -14.44
CA SER A 151 -4.25 7.36 -13.83
C SER A 151 -3.70 7.91 -12.51
N ILE A 152 -3.08 7.05 -11.69
CA ILE A 152 -2.36 7.46 -10.46
C ILE A 152 -1.24 8.46 -10.82
N TRP A 153 -0.40 8.11 -11.80
CA TRP A 153 0.68 8.98 -12.24
C TRP A 153 0.17 10.31 -12.80
N LYS A 154 -0.90 10.27 -13.61
CA LYS A 154 -1.51 11.46 -14.20
C LYS A 154 -2.07 12.38 -13.13
N ILE A 155 -2.80 11.87 -12.14
CA ILE A 155 -3.43 12.72 -11.11
C ILE A 155 -2.41 13.33 -10.15
N LEU A 156 -1.26 12.66 -9.94
CA LEU A 156 -0.15 13.16 -9.12
C LEU A 156 0.95 13.87 -9.93
N ASN A 157 0.76 14.12 -11.23
CA ASN A 157 1.74 14.84 -12.05
C ASN A 157 1.65 16.37 -11.86
N LEU A 158 2.81 17.02 -11.73
CA LEU A 158 2.93 18.49 -11.67
C LEU A 158 2.99 19.15 -13.05
N GLY A 159 3.20 18.37 -14.12
CA GLY A 159 3.18 18.89 -15.49
C GLY A 159 4.49 19.50 -15.94
N LEU A 160 5.60 19.08 -15.34
CA LEU A 160 6.93 19.54 -15.73
C LEU A 160 7.28 19.03 -17.15
N PRO A 161 7.84 19.89 -18.03
CA PRO A 161 7.99 19.60 -19.46
C PRO A 161 8.94 18.43 -19.79
N SER A 162 9.85 18.07 -18.89
CA SER A 162 10.74 16.90 -19.06
C SER A 162 10.12 15.57 -18.60
N ASN A 163 8.99 15.62 -17.89
CA ASN A 163 8.37 14.48 -17.21
C ASN A 163 6.90 14.35 -17.64
N ALA A 164 6.63 14.35 -18.94
CA ALA A 164 5.28 14.09 -19.43
C ALA A 164 4.80 12.76 -18.83
N SER A 165 3.75 12.83 -18.00
CA SER A 165 3.10 11.63 -17.49
C SER A 165 2.67 10.80 -18.70
N PRO A 166 2.79 9.47 -18.64
CA PRO A 166 2.26 8.62 -19.68
C PRO A 166 0.79 8.97 -19.94
N ALA A 167 0.41 8.95 -21.23
CA ALA A 167 -0.98 9.08 -21.61
C ALA A 167 -1.80 8.00 -20.91
N VAL A 168 -2.92 8.40 -20.30
CA VAL A 168 -3.94 7.49 -19.81
C VAL A 168 -4.73 7.01 -21.02
N LEU A 169 -4.79 5.68 -21.22
CA LEU A 169 -5.42 5.11 -22.43
C LEU A 169 -6.94 5.14 -22.29
N ASN A 170 -7.46 4.88 -21.08
CA ASN A 170 -8.87 5.04 -20.74
C ASN A 170 -9.07 6.00 -19.55
N PRO A 171 -9.70 7.19 -19.75
CA PRO A 171 -9.92 8.13 -18.65
C PRO A 171 -11.08 7.74 -17.72
N ALA A 172 -11.91 6.74 -18.05
CA ALA A 172 -13.10 6.40 -17.28
C ALA A 172 -12.80 6.00 -15.82
N PRO A 173 -11.79 5.17 -15.51
CA PRO A 173 -11.45 4.82 -14.12
C PRO A 173 -11.00 6.05 -13.32
N LEU A 174 -10.21 6.94 -13.92
CA LEU A 174 -9.80 8.18 -13.27
C LEU A 174 -11.01 9.06 -12.93
N ASN A 175 -11.90 9.28 -13.89
CA ASN A 175 -13.10 10.10 -13.67
C ASN A 175 -14.02 9.50 -12.59
N ALA A 176 -14.17 8.17 -12.58
CA ALA A 176 -14.94 7.46 -11.54
C ALA A 176 -14.30 7.61 -10.16
N ALA A 177 -12.98 7.47 -10.05
CA ALA A 177 -12.24 7.65 -8.80
C ALA A 177 -12.35 9.08 -8.26
N ILE A 178 -12.28 10.08 -9.14
CA ILE A 178 -12.47 11.48 -8.79
C ILE A 178 -13.88 11.72 -8.24
N ALA A 179 -14.91 11.24 -8.94
CA ALA A 179 -16.30 11.37 -8.48
C ALA A 179 -16.54 10.66 -7.14
N TYR A 180 -15.92 9.48 -6.95
CA TYR A 180 -15.99 8.74 -5.70
C TYR A 180 -15.37 9.52 -4.54
N VAL A 181 -14.13 10.01 -4.68
CA VAL A 181 -13.45 10.78 -3.61
C VAL A 181 -14.16 12.10 -3.31
N GLN A 182 -14.76 12.74 -4.31
CA GLN A 182 -15.57 13.95 -4.08
C GLN A 182 -16.84 13.68 -3.26
N SER A 183 -17.36 12.45 -3.30
CA SER A 183 -18.51 12.01 -2.47
C SER A 183 -18.08 11.32 -1.17
N HIS A 184 -16.80 10.96 -1.02
CA HIS A 184 -16.21 10.27 0.13
C HIS A 184 -14.92 10.99 0.55
N ALA A 185 -15.07 12.15 1.16
CA ALA A 185 -13.95 13.06 1.49
C ALA A 185 -12.96 12.46 2.50
N ASP A 186 -13.34 11.41 3.21
CA ASP A 186 -12.55 10.66 4.20
C ASP A 186 -11.97 9.35 3.65
N TYR A 187 -12.12 9.08 2.34
CA TYR A 187 -11.64 7.83 1.76
C TYR A 187 -10.15 7.63 2.06
N GLY A 188 -9.83 6.42 2.55
CA GLY A 188 -8.48 5.98 2.87
C GLY A 188 -7.91 6.53 4.17
N PHE A 189 -8.66 7.35 4.93
CA PHE A 189 -8.21 7.87 6.21
C PHE A 189 -7.87 6.72 7.17
N GLY A 190 -6.69 6.82 7.79
CA GLY A 190 -6.18 5.80 8.71
C GLY A 190 -5.88 4.42 8.10
N SER A 191 -6.13 4.21 6.80
CA SER A 191 -5.95 2.90 6.12
C SER A 191 -4.85 2.93 5.05
N TRP A 192 -4.42 4.13 4.66
CA TRP A 192 -3.36 4.37 3.69
C TRP A 192 -2.38 5.40 4.24
N ALA A 193 -1.11 5.28 3.86
CA ALA A 193 -0.08 6.28 4.14
C ALA A 193 0.74 6.58 2.89
N VAL A 194 1.16 7.84 2.77
CA VAL A 194 2.11 8.29 1.75
C VAL A 194 3.53 8.14 2.30
N VAL A 195 4.35 7.37 1.58
CA VAL A 195 5.77 7.19 1.87
C VAL A 195 6.56 8.10 0.93
N SER A 196 7.06 9.21 1.46
CA SER A 196 7.79 10.23 0.72
C SER A 196 9.29 10.09 0.98
N GLY A 197 10.04 9.58 0.01
CA GLY A 197 11.49 9.41 0.15
C GLY A 197 12.21 10.75 0.32
N VAL A 198 13.05 10.85 1.35
CA VAL A 198 13.81 12.04 1.78
C VAL A 198 15.31 11.73 1.83
N SER A 199 16.13 12.78 1.80
CA SER A 199 17.47 12.68 2.37
C SER A 199 17.38 12.64 3.90
N SER A 200 18.39 12.10 4.58
CA SER A 200 18.43 12.00 6.05
C SER A 200 17.97 13.29 6.76
N GLY A 201 17.16 13.14 7.82
CA GLY A 201 16.66 14.25 8.63
C GLY A 201 15.27 14.76 8.22
N GLY A 202 14.48 13.96 7.50
CA GLY A 202 13.06 14.22 7.23
C GLY A 202 12.76 15.33 6.21
N ARG A 203 13.78 15.94 5.60
CA ARG A 203 13.57 17.04 4.64
C ARG A 203 13.41 16.49 3.22
N LEU A 204 12.33 16.88 2.54
CA LEU A 204 12.08 16.54 1.13
C LEU A 204 13.02 17.24 0.12
N SER A 205 14.06 17.94 0.59
CA SER A 205 15.07 18.61 -0.21
C SER A 205 16.24 17.65 -0.54
N GLY A 206 16.58 17.45 -1.81
CA GLY A 206 17.73 16.62 -2.22
C GLY A 206 17.45 15.74 -3.43
N THR A 207 18.22 14.65 -3.59
CA THR A 207 17.95 13.61 -4.61
C THR A 207 16.60 12.99 -4.34
N LYS A 208 15.63 13.25 -5.22
CA LYS A 208 14.25 12.83 -5.05
C LYS A 208 14.14 11.33 -5.31
N LYS A 209 13.83 10.57 -4.26
CA LYS A 209 13.46 9.14 -4.36
C LYS A 209 11.97 9.03 -4.73
N GLN A 210 11.56 7.88 -5.23
CA GLN A 210 10.16 7.63 -5.61
C GLN A 210 9.21 7.76 -4.40
N THR A 211 7.99 8.24 -4.65
CA THR A 211 6.92 8.31 -3.64
C THR A 211 5.98 7.13 -3.80
N PHE A 212 5.61 6.52 -2.68
CA PHE A 212 4.78 5.33 -2.64
C PHE A 212 3.53 5.53 -1.78
N LEU A 213 2.54 4.67 -2.00
CA LEU A 213 1.43 4.41 -1.10
C LEU A 213 1.62 3.04 -0.46
N VAL A 214 1.32 2.94 0.83
CA VAL A 214 1.29 1.68 1.58
C VAL A 214 -0.02 1.59 2.36
N GLN A 215 -0.50 0.37 2.59
CA GLN A 215 -1.61 0.14 3.51
C GLN A 215 -1.11 0.15 4.94
N ILE A 216 -1.89 0.79 5.81
CA ILE A 216 -1.68 0.77 7.26
C ILE A 216 -2.93 0.17 7.91
N GLU A 217 -2.75 -0.44 9.07
CA GLU A 217 -3.85 -0.90 9.91
C GLU A 217 -4.73 0.32 10.24
N ALA A 218 -6.00 0.22 9.85
CA ALA A 218 -7.01 1.14 10.34
C ALA A 218 -6.93 1.15 11.87
N THR A 219 -7.11 2.33 12.50
CA THR A 219 -7.36 2.40 13.94
C THR A 219 -8.71 1.75 14.23
N GLN A 220 -8.80 0.43 14.13
CA GLN A 220 -9.88 -0.30 14.74
C GLN A 220 -9.64 -0.17 16.23
N VAL A 221 -10.33 0.78 16.85
CA VAL A 221 -10.71 0.62 18.25
C VAL A 221 -11.37 -0.76 18.30
N PRO A 222 -10.81 -1.76 19.01
CA PRO A 222 -11.35 -3.10 18.94
C PRO A 222 -12.82 -3.01 19.33
N GLU A 223 -13.69 -3.47 18.44
CA GLU A 223 -15.12 -3.35 18.66
C GLU A 223 -15.45 -3.99 20.02
N PRO A 224 -16.36 -3.41 20.83
CA PRO A 224 -16.73 -3.98 22.12
C PRO A 224 -17.08 -5.47 22.07
N GLY A 225 -17.55 -5.97 20.91
CA GLY A 225 -17.83 -7.38 20.65
C GLY A 225 -16.61 -8.31 20.69
N THR A 226 -15.42 -7.85 20.27
CA THR A 226 -14.19 -8.67 20.33
C THR A 226 -13.75 -8.89 21.78
N TYR A 227 -13.92 -7.88 22.64
CA TYR A 227 -13.74 -8.04 24.08
C TYR A 227 -14.81 -8.93 24.71
N ALA A 228 -16.05 -8.84 24.24
CA ALA A 228 -17.12 -9.73 24.70
C ALA A 228 -16.83 -11.20 24.35
N LEU A 229 -16.31 -11.49 23.16
CA LEU A 229 -15.94 -12.84 22.74
C LEU A 229 -14.71 -13.38 23.48
N MET A 230 -13.68 -12.56 23.73
CA MET A 230 -12.58 -12.95 24.63
C MET A 230 -13.05 -13.22 26.06
N GLY A 231 -13.93 -12.36 26.58
CA GLY A 231 -14.54 -12.54 27.91
C GLY A 231 -15.35 -13.84 28.00
N LEU A 232 -16.15 -14.15 26.97
CA LEU A 232 -16.92 -15.41 26.89
C LEU A 232 -16.02 -16.63 26.73
N GLY A 233 -14.97 -16.56 25.90
CA GLY A 233 -14.01 -17.66 25.71
C GLY A 233 -13.27 -18.03 27.00
N LEU A 234 -12.82 -17.02 27.76
CA LEU A 234 -12.17 -17.22 29.06
C LEU A 234 -13.17 -17.71 30.13
N GLY A 235 -14.41 -17.22 30.11
CA GLY A 235 -15.48 -17.69 30.99
C GLY A 235 -15.84 -19.16 30.77
N ALA A 236 -15.95 -19.59 29.50
CA ALA A 236 -16.22 -20.97 29.14
C ALA A 236 -15.07 -21.91 29.58
N LEU A 237 -13.82 -21.49 29.42
CA LEU A 237 -12.65 -22.24 29.89
C LEU A 237 -12.65 -22.40 31.42
N ALA A 238 -13.02 -21.36 32.16
CA ALA A 238 -13.11 -21.39 33.62
C ALA A 238 -14.21 -22.35 34.13
N MET A 239 -15.37 -22.42 33.44
CA MET A 239 -16.43 -23.37 33.77
C MET A 239 -16.02 -24.82 33.45
N LEU A 240 -15.30 -25.05 32.35
CA LEU A 240 -14.81 -26.38 32.00
C LEU A 240 -13.72 -26.88 32.96
N ARG A 241 -12.90 -25.97 33.52
CA ARG A 241 -11.88 -26.31 34.53
C ARG A 241 -12.48 -26.79 35.86
N LYS A 242 -13.65 -26.27 36.26
CA LYS A 242 -14.34 -26.70 37.50
C LYS A 242 -14.94 -28.11 37.43
N ARG A 243 -15.08 -28.71 36.23
CA ARG A 243 -15.61 -30.07 36.07
C ARG A 243 -14.57 -31.19 36.21
N LYS A 244 -13.29 -30.85 36.43
CA LYS A 244 -12.20 -31.82 36.61
C LYS A 244 -11.57 -31.80 38.02
N ALA A 245 -12.21 -31.13 38.98
CA ALA A 245 -11.86 -31.20 40.39
C ALA A 245 -12.93 -32.00 41.15
#